data_AF-Q87Y14-F1
#
_entry.id   AF-Q87Y14-F1
#
_cell.length_a   1.000
_cell.length_b   1.000
_cell.length_c   1.000
_cell.angle_alpha   90.00
_cell.angle_beta   90.00
_cell.angle_gamma   90.00
#
_symmetry.space_group_name_H-M   'P 1'
#
loop_
_entity.id
_entity.type
_entity.pdbx_description
1 polymer ?
#
loop_
_entity_poly.entity_id
_entity_poly.type
_entity_poly.pdbx_seq_one_letter_code
_entity_poly.pdbx_strand_id
1 'polypeptide(L)'
;MANEWAPIKLQWPVQATQWMDQMAGARDLIQSEMAITGQRVSMLADIAKTSPGLIAGAAKSAISAGRDALVAQFENVPSCIVVTPFQHGVGQGSGGHQRFLSAPNLLQLLADKLTDTTDAVRPQGQQSALVLIFLATRLDQLAATLGRFNVVLPMPDLVRAERRAEHLAKLEVEKWVMPIAGQMPLWSQLPLQRCPITKLASQSMAGQLAVLEGYAADSSPMADLADLQARKKAQVQEREQQLADLKAQFINSADDVSIQSRMLGPGDVGQLRRELLEGEAPGHEWPLCAGALLVGSAESLSFVQELVGL
;
A
#
# COMPACT_ATOMS: atom_id res chain seq x y z
N MET A 1 -9.24 26.64 -11.95
CA MET A 1 -9.30 26.97 -10.52
C MET A 1 -8.80 25.77 -9.69
N ALA A 2 -7.56 25.31 -9.92
CA ALA A 2 -6.99 24.17 -9.19
C ALA A 2 -5.44 24.26 -9.12
N ASN A 3 -4.91 25.46 -8.89
CA ASN A 3 -3.45 25.72 -8.89
C ASN A 3 -2.88 26.04 -7.50
N GLU A 4 -3.65 25.85 -6.42
CA GLU A 4 -3.21 26.15 -5.06
C GLU A 4 -2.88 24.86 -4.30
N TRP A 5 -1.97 24.97 -3.33
CA TRP A 5 -1.61 23.87 -2.44
C TRP A 5 -2.79 23.53 -1.53
N ALA A 6 -3.27 22.29 -1.61
CA ALA A 6 -4.39 21.83 -0.81
C ALA A 6 -3.93 20.79 0.23
N PRO A 7 -4.42 20.84 1.48
CA PRO A 7 -4.21 19.76 2.42
C PRO A 7 -4.83 18.46 1.89
N ILE A 8 -4.18 17.35 2.17
CA ILE A 8 -4.61 16.04 1.69
C ILE A 8 -5.74 15.50 2.56
N LYS A 9 -6.73 14.88 1.92
CA LYS A 9 -7.71 14.04 2.58
C LYS A 9 -7.65 12.65 1.97
N LEU A 10 -7.04 11.71 2.69
CA LEU A 10 -6.94 10.33 2.24
C LEU A 10 -8.35 9.73 2.14
N GLN A 11 -8.78 9.38 0.93
CA GLN A 11 -10.09 8.80 0.69
C GLN A 11 -9.99 7.60 -0.24
N TRP A 12 -10.96 6.68 -0.17
CA TRP A 12 -11.00 5.57 -1.12
C TRP A 12 -11.28 6.10 -2.53
N PRO A 13 -10.51 5.70 -3.56
CA PRO A 13 -10.68 6.22 -4.91
C PRO A 13 -11.89 5.57 -5.59
N VAL A 14 -13.07 6.17 -5.39
CA VAL A 14 -14.35 5.61 -5.83
C VAL A 14 -14.44 5.52 -7.34
N GLN A 15 -14.01 6.53 -8.10
CA GLN A 15 -14.17 6.55 -9.56
C GLN A 15 -13.19 5.57 -10.21
N ALA A 16 -11.92 5.60 -9.82
CA ALA A 16 -10.92 4.61 -10.29
C ALA A 16 -11.25 3.16 -9.89
N THR A 17 -12.13 2.95 -8.91
CA THR A 17 -12.58 1.60 -8.48
C THR A 17 -14.04 1.29 -8.82
N GLN A 18 -14.72 2.08 -9.66
CA GLN A 18 -16.12 1.84 -10.07
C GLN A 18 -16.36 0.45 -10.66
N TRP A 19 -15.37 -0.12 -11.35
CA TRP A 19 -15.45 -1.48 -11.89
C TRP A 19 -15.60 -2.54 -10.79
N MET A 20 -15.18 -2.26 -9.55
CA MET A 20 -15.38 -3.16 -8.41
C MET A 20 -16.86 -3.30 -8.04
N ASP A 21 -17.67 -2.26 -8.26
CA ASP A 21 -19.11 -2.32 -8.03
C ASP A 21 -19.80 -3.19 -9.10
N GLN A 22 -19.30 -3.16 -10.34
CA GLN A 22 -19.74 -4.08 -11.40
C GLN A 22 -19.40 -5.54 -11.06
N MET A 23 -18.29 -5.77 -10.36
CA MET A 23 -17.90 -7.08 -9.85
C MET A 23 -18.71 -7.50 -8.63
N ALA A 24 -19.24 -6.56 -7.84
CA ALA A 24 -20.10 -6.87 -6.68
C ALA A 24 -21.36 -7.62 -7.12
N GLY A 25 -22.03 -7.17 -8.20
CA GLY A 25 -23.19 -7.88 -8.75
C GLY A 25 -22.87 -9.31 -9.22
N ALA A 26 -21.71 -9.53 -9.86
CA ALA A 26 -21.26 -10.87 -10.23
C ALA A 26 -20.91 -11.73 -9.00
N ARG A 27 -20.36 -11.13 -7.95
CA ARG A 27 -20.07 -11.81 -6.68
C ARG A 27 -21.34 -12.25 -5.97
N ASP A 28 -22.37 -11.41 -5.91
CA ASP A 28 -23.66 -11.75 -5.31
C ASP A 28 -24.29 -12.96 -6.01
N LEU A 29 -24.20 -13.00 -7.35
CA LEU A 29 -24.63 -14.15 -8.14
C LEU A 29 -23.81 -15.41 -7.81
N ILE A 30 -22.49 -15.30 -7.66
CA ILE A 30 -21.63 -16.43 -7.25
C ILE A 30 -21.96 -16.88 -5.83
N GLN A 31 -22.17 -15.97 -4.88
CA GLN A 31 -22.55 -16.31 -3.51
C GLN A 31 -23.91 -17.02 -3.46
N SER A 32 -24.88 -16.55 -4.24
CA SER A 32 -26.19 -17.19 -4.37
C SER A 32 -26.07 -18.60 -4.96
N GLU A 33 -25.26 -18.79 -6.00
CA GLU A 33 -25.02 -20.10 -6.60
C GLU A 33 -24.24 -21.03 -5.67
N MET A 34 -23.31 -20.50 -4.87
CA MET A 34 -22.62 -21.27 -3.83
C MET A 34 -23.60 -21.74 -2.76
N ALA A 35 -24.55 -20.91 -2.33
CA ALA A 35 -25.59 -21.32 -1.39
C ALA A 35 -26.49 -22.43 -1.98
N ILE A 36 -26.92 -22.27 -3.24
CA ILE A 36 -27.71 -23.27 -3.97
C ILE A 36 -26.90 -24.57 -4.16
N THR A 37 -25.62 -24.47 -4.49
CA THR A 37 -24.71 -25.63 -4.63
C THR A 37 -24.57 -26.37 -3.30
N GLY A 38 -24.56 -25.66 -2.16
CA GLY A 38 -24.56 -26.31 -0.83
C GLY A 38 -25.81 -27.11 -0.55
N GLN A 39 -26.97 -26.55 -0.88
CA GLN A 39 -28.24 -27.25 -0.76
C GLN A 39 -28.30 -28.46 -1.70
N ARG A 40 -27.77 -28.33 -2.93
CA ARG A 40 -27.65 -29.45 -3.87
C ARG A 40 -26.71 -30.52 -3.35
N VAL A 41 -25.56 -30.15 -2.78
CA VAL A 41 -24.60 -31.09 -2.17
C VAL A 41 -25.27 -31.81 -0.99
N SER A 42 -26.00 -31.13 -0.12
CA SER A 42 -26.75 -31.80 0.95
C SER A 42 -27.86 -32.74 0.44
N MET A 43 -28.53 -32.38 -0.66
CA MET A 43 -29.57 -33.23 -1.28
C MET A 43 -28.99 -34.38 -2.12
N LEU A 44 -27.78 -34.23 -2.67
CA LEU A 44 -27.10 -35.21 -3.53
C LEU A 44 -26.34 -36.27 -2.76
N ALA A 45 -26.25 -36.16 -1.43
CA ALA A 45 -25.66 -37.18 -0.54
C ALA A 45 -26.25 -38.58 -0.80
N ASP A 46 -27.46 -38.68 -1.36
CA ASP A 46 -28.14 -39.94 -1.63
C ASP A 46 -28.12 -40.43 -3.10
N ILE A 47 -27.68 -39.65 -4.12
CA ILE A 47 -27.98 -39.98 -5.55
C ILE A 47 -26.88 -39.65 -6.62
N ALA A 48 -25.95 -38.73 -6.39
CA ALA A 48 -24.79 -38.32 -7.23
C ALA A 48 -24.78 -38.54 -8.78
N LYS A 49 -24.88 -37.43 -9.55
CA LYS A 49 -23.95 -37.04 -10.65
C LYS A 49 -23.83 -35.51 -10.72
N THR A 50 -22.60 -34.98 -10.87
CA THR A 50 -22.32 -33.53 -10.92
C THR A 50 -22.33 -33.01 -12.36
N SER A 51 -23.04 -31.88 -12.57
CA SER A 51 -22.99 -31.09 -13.80
C SER A 51 -22.66 -29.64 -13.44
N PRO A 52 -21.71 -28.97 -14.12
CA PRO A 52 -21.34 -27.60 -13.83
C PRO A 52 -22.51 -26.62 -14.08
N GLY A 53 -22.69 -25.67 -13.17
CA GLY A 53 -23.82 -24.71 -13.19
C GLY A 53 -23.71 -23.64 -14.28
N LEU A 54 -24.86 -23.15 -14.75
CA LEU A 54 -25.01 -22.15 -15.82
C LEU A 54 -24.33 -20.79 -15.52
N ILE A 55 -24.08 -20.48 -14.24
CA ILE A 55 -23.50 -19.21 -13.79
C ILE A 55 -21.97 -19.17 -14.00
N ALA A 56 -21.33 -20.30 -14.25
CA ALA A 56 -19.89 -20.36 -14.54
C ALA A 56 -19.51 -19.53 -15.78
N GLY A 57 -20.40 -19.41 -16.76
CA GLY A 57 -20.19 -18.57 -17.95
C GLY A 57 -20.16 -17.08 -17.63
N ALA A 58 -21.16 -16.59 -16.90
CA ALA A 58 -21.26 -15.18 -16.49
C ALA A 58 -20.15 -14.78 -15.50
N ALA A 59 -19.77 -15.67 -14.59
CA ALA A 59 -18.63 -15.48 -13.71
C ALA A 59 -17.32 -15.36 -14.50
N LYS A 60 -17.13 -16.18 -15.54
CA LYS A 60 -15.90 -16.16 -16.36
C LYS A 60 -15.74 -14.83 -17.13
N SER A 61 -16.82 -14.28 -17.68
CA SER A 61 -16.80 -12.98 -18.37
C SER A 61 -16.56 -11.82 -17.40
N ALA A 62 -17.14 -11.86 -16.19
CA ALA A 62 -16.87 -10.86 -15.17
C ALA A 62 -15.40 -10.94 -14.69
N ILE A 63 -14.86 -12.15 -14.51
CA ILE A 63 -13.44 -12.35 -14.13
C ILE A 63 -12.50 -11.82 -15.21
N SER A 64 -12.77 -12.07 -16.51
CA SER A 64 -11.94 -11.51 -17.58
C SER A 64 -12.03 -9.99 -17.61
N ALA A 65 -13.23 -9.42 -17.57
CA ALA A 65 -13.41 -7.97 -17.54
C ALA A 65 -12.74 -7.30 -16.33
N GLY A 66 -12.82 -7.92 -15.14
CA GLY A 66 -12.15 -7.42 -13.95
C GLY A 66 -10.63 -7.54 -14.01
N ARG A 67 -10.08 -8.58 -14.65
CA ARG A 67 -8.64 -8.70 -14.89
C ARG A 67 -8.15 -7.68 -15.90
N ASP A 68 -8.88 -7.49 -16.99
CA ASP A 68 -8.54 -6.51 -18.02
C ASP A 68 -8.62 -5.08 -17.45
N ALA A 69 -9.62 -4.79 -16.60
CA ALA A 69 -9.70 -3.52 -15.88
C ALA A 69 -8.56 -3.31 -14.88
N LEU A 70 -8.18 -4.35 -14.12
CA LEU A 70 -7.02 -4.29 -13.23
C LEU A 70 -5.73 -4.04 -14.01
N VAL A 71 -5.55 -4.73 -15.13
CA VAL A 71 -4.38 -4.51 -15.99
C VAL A 71 -4.40 -3.09 -16.53
N ALA A 72 -5.50 -2.64 -17.15
CA ALA A 72 -5.62 -1.29 -17.70
C ALA A 72 -5.36 -0.19 -16.66
N GLN A 73 -5.83 -0.37 -15.42
CA GLN A 73 -5.62 0.60 -14.33
C GLN A 73 -4.14 0.70 -13.89
N PHE A 74 -3.37 -0.38 -14.02
CA PHE A 74 -1.98 -0.46 -13.55
C PHE A 74 -0.94 -0.61 -14.68
N GLU A 75 -1.36 -0.66 -15.95
CA GLU A 75 -0.47 -0.81 -17.11
C GLU A 75 0.30 0.48 -17.39
N ASN A 76 -0.35 1.64 -17.21
CA ASN A 76 0.29 2.95 -17.32
C ASN A 76 0.74 3.43 -15.93
N VAL A 77 1.84 2.88 -15.42
CA VAL A 77 2.39 3.28 -14.11
C VAL A 77 3.00 4.69 -14.20
N PRO A 78 2.58 5.65 -13.36
CA PRO A 78 3.20 6.98 -13.35
C PRO A 78 4.66 6.89 -12.90
N SER A 79 5.51 7.71 -13.50
CA SER A 79 6.90 7.88 -13.06
C SER A 79 6.92 8.59 -11.72
N CYS A 80 7.66 8.08 -10.74
CA CYS A 80 7.72 8.62 -9.39
C CYS A 80 9.14 9.04 -9.02
N ILE A 81 9.29 10.27 -8.53
CA ILE A 81 10.53 10.76 -7.92
C ILE A 81 10.22 11.18 -6.49
N VAL A 82 11.05 10.72 -5.56
CA VAL A 82 10.95 11.06 -4.14
C VAL A 82 12.21 11.77 -3.70
N VAL A 83 12.04 12.95 -3.08
CA VAL A 83 13.14 13.75 -2.53
C VAL A 83 12.99 13.84 -1.03
N THR A 84 14.05 13.47 -0.30
CA THR A 84 14.04 13.45 1.17
C THR A 84 15.32 14.08 1.72
N PRO A 85 15.29 14.68 2.92
CA PRO A 85 16.46 15.38 3.48
C PRO A 85 17.63 14.42 3.76
N PHE A 86 17.36 13.12 3.84
CA PHE A 86 18.36 12.10 4.19
C PHE A 86 19.10 11.52 2.97
N GLN A 87 18.68 11.88 1.76
CA GLN A 87 19.40 11.49 0.54
C GLN A 87 20.73 12.25 0.43
N HIS A 88 21.71 11.57 -0.17
CA HIS A 88 23.04 12.15 -0.35
C HIS A 88 22.98 13.40 -1.24
N GLY A 89 23.57 14.51 -0.78
CA GLY A 89 23.62 15.77 -1.53
C GLY A 89 22.31 16.58 -1.55
N VAL A 90 21.24 16.09 -0.93
CA VAL A 90 19.92 16.76 -0.89
C VAL A 90 19.79 17.65 0.34
N GLY A 91 19.90 17.07 1.53
CA GLY A 91 19.71 17.81 2.78
C GLY A 91 20.91 18.68 3.16
N GLN A 92 20.61 19.89 3.65
CA GLN A 92 21.56 20.86 4.17
C GLN A 92 21.76 20.66 5.68
N GLY A 93 22.96 20.92 6.20
CA GLY A 93 23.25 20.79 7.62
C GLY A 93 24.73 20.58 7.91
N SER A 94 25.19 21.08 9.07
CA SER A 94 26.54 20.86 9.56
C SER A 94 26.54 19.70 10.56
N GLY A 95 27.37 18.69 10.32
CA GLY A 95 27.38 17.42 11.06
C GLY A 95 26.54 16.35 10.37
N GLY A 96 27.12 15.18 10.10
CA GLY A 96 26.56 14.15 9.23
C GLY A 96 25.21 13.54 9.64
N HIS A 97 24.63 13.92 10.77
CA HIS A 97 23.44 13.29 11.37
C HIS A 97 22.15 14.10 11.26
N GLN A 98 22.21 15.44 11.33
CA GLN A 98 21.03 16.30 11.21
C GLN A 98 21.04 16.98 9.84
N ARG A 99 20.05 16.62 9.02
CA ARG A 99 19.86 17.14 7.66
C ARG A 99 18.50 17.81 7.59
N PHE A 100 18.47 18.98 6.97
CA PHE A 100 17.31 19.83 6.82
C PHE A 100 17.03 20.05 5.33
N LEU A 101 15.76 20.15 4.99
CA LEU A 101 15.30 20.47 3.65
C LEU A 101 14.03 21.27 3.80
N SER A 102 14.11 22.57 3.53
CA SER A 102 12.95 23.45 3.59
C SER A 102 12.06 23.27 2.37
N ALA A 103 10.76 23.55 2.51
CA ALA A 103 9.78 23.38 1.43
C ALA A 103 10.16 24.10 0.11
N PRO A 104 10.66 25.36 0.11
CA PRO A 104 11.11 26.00 -1.13
C PRO A 104 12.29 25.28 -1.81
N ASN A 105 13.24 24.76 -1.01
CA ASN A 105 14.40 24.03 -1.53
C ASN A 105 14.00 22.67 -2.08
N LEU A 106 13.04 21.99 -1.44
CA LEU A 106 12.45 20.75 -1.93
C LEU A 106 11.80 20.96 -3.31
N LEU A 107 10.99 22.01 -3.45
CA LEU A 107 10.34 22.36 -4.71
C LEU A 107 11.36 22.66 -5.81
N GLN A 108 12.40 23.41 -5.49
CA GLN A 108 13.49 23.70 -6.42
C GLN A 108 14.17 22.40 -6.90
N LEU A 109 14.46 21.47 -5.99
CA LEU A 109 15.08 20.18 -6.34
C LEU A 109 14.18 19.30 -7.21
N LEU A 110 12.87 19.27 -6.93
CA LEU A 110 11.89 18.56 -7.77
C LEU A 110 11.78 19.20 -9.16
N ALA A 111 11.73 20.54 -9.21
CA ALA A 111 11.69 21.32 -10.43
C ALA A 111 12.94 21.11 -11.30
N ASP A 112 14.12 21.09 -10.70
CA ASP A 112 15.37 20.86 -11.41
C ASP A 112 15.48 19.40 -11.88
N LYS A 113 14.97 18.44 -11.08
CA LYS A 113 14.86 17.03 -11.48
C LYS A 113 13.93 16.79 -12.65
N LEU A 114 12.82 17.52 -12.75
CA LEU A 114 11.97 17.48 -13.92
C LEU A 114 12.74 17.83 -15.19
N THR A 115 13.72 18.73 -15.14
CA THR A 115 14.51 19.15 -16.31
C THR A 115 15.84 18.41 -16.51
N ASP A 116 16.14 17.43 -15.67
CA ASP A 116 17.41 16.70 -15.68
C ASP A 116 17.58 15.89 -16.98
N THR A 117 18.43 16.35 -17.90
CA THR A 117 18.70 15.68 -19.17
C THR A 117 19.64 14.48 -19.03
N THR A 118 20.20 14.24 -17.84
CA THR A 118 21.13 13.11 -17.61
C THR A 118 20.39 11.81 -17.30
N ASP A 119 19.10 11.88 -16.95
CA ASP A 119 18.27 10.72 -16.65
C ASP A 119 17.55 10.21 -17.91
N ALA A 120 17.88 8.99 -18.33
CA ALA A 120 17.29 8.34 -19.49
C ALA A 120 15.81 7.94 -19.27
N VAL A 121 15.36 7.82 -18.02
CA VAL A 121 14.00 7.42 -17.65
C VAL A 121 13.09 8.63 -17.45
N ARG A 122 13.59 9.84 -17.72
CA ARG A 122 12.82 11.07 -17.57
C ARG A 122 11.52 11.03 -18.39
N PRO A 123 10.39 11.47 -17.82
CA PRO A 123 9.14 11.62 -18.56
C PRO A 123 9.28 12.56 -19.77
N GLN A 124 8.75 12.14 -20.92
CA GLN A 124 8.75 12.91 -22.17
C GLN A 124 7.32 13.12 -22.69
N GLY A 125 7.12 14.20 -23.46
CA GLY A 125 5.83 14.55 -24.05
C GLY A 125 4.96 15.40 -23.12
N GLN A 126 3.66 15.47 -23.44
CA GLN A 126 2.69 16.23 -22.67
C GLN A 126 2.17 15.36 -21.52
N GLN A 127 2.40 15.81 -20.29
CA GLN A 127 2.10 15.04 -19.10
C GLN A 127 1.41 15.91 -18.04
N SER A 128 0.76 15.25 -17.10
CA SER A 128 0.28 15.84 -15.86
C SER A 128 1.19 15.39 -14.73
N ALA A 129 1.25 16.18 -13.65
CA ALA A 129 2.02 15.81 -12.48
C ALA A 129 1.26 16.05 -11.19
N LEU A 130 1.32 15.09 -10.27
CA LEU A 130 0.82 15.22 -8.92
C LEU A 130 2.00 15.37 -7.96
N VAL A 131 2.04 16.47 -7.24
CA VAL A 131 3.09 16.79 -6.27
C VAL A 131 2.53 16.62 -4.87
N LEU A 132 3.27 15.93 -4.01
CA LEU A 132 2.96 15.74 -2.60
C LEU A 132 4.13 16.30 -1.78
N ILE A 133 3.84 17.14 -0.78
CA ILE A 133 4.81 17.66 0.17
C ILE A 133 4.41 17.24 1.58
N PHE A 134 5.37 16.71 2.32
CA PHE A 134 5.27 16.38 3.73
C PHE A 134 6.01 17.45 4.53
N LEU A 135 5.30 18.13 5.44
CA LEU A 135 5.76 19.29 6.19
C LEU A 135 5.90 18.93 7.67
N ALA A 136 7.09 19.20 8.24
CA ALA A 136 7.33 19.03 9.66
C ALA A 136 8.32 20.06 10.20
N THR A 137 8.22 20.34 11.50
CA THR A 137 9.21 21.13 12.24
C THR A 137 10.14 20.26 13.09
N ARG A 138 9.74 19.01 13.35
CA ARG A 138 10.48 18.03 14.17
C ARG A 138 10.56 16.68 13.48
N LEU A 139 11.58 15.89 13.84
CA LEU A 139 11.82 14.56 13.25
C LEU A 139 10.75 13.53 13.61
N ASP A 140 10.22 13.58 14.83
CA ASP A 140 9.14 12.68 15.26
C ASP A 140 7.82 13.01 14.54
N GLN A 141 7.54 14.30 14.32
CA GLN A 141 6.42 14.74 13.49
C GLN A 141 6.61 14.26 12.05
N LEU A 142 7.80 14.41 11.47
CA LEU A 142 8.09 13.92 10.12
C LEU A 142 7.91 12.40 10.01
N ALA A 143 8.37 11.63 11.01
CA ALA A 143 8.18 10.19 11.03
C ALA A 143 6.69 9.80 11.10
N ALA A 144 5.93 10.45 11.97
CA ALA A 144 4.50 10.18 12.12
C ALA A 144 3.69 10.52 10.86
N THR A 145 4.03 11.62 10.19
CA THR A 145 3.37 12.07 8.94
C THR A 145 3.67 11.12 7.79
N LEU A 146 4.95 10.76 7.59
CA LEU A 146 5.35 9.77 6.60
C LEU A 146 4.76 8.38 6.88
N GLY A 147 4.72 7.94 8.14
CA GLY A 147 4.15 6.66 8.53
C GLY A 147 2.67 6.54 8.19
N ARG A 148 1.86 7.59 8.42
CA ARG A 148 0.44 7.60 8.01
C ARG A 148 0.27 7.41 6.51
N PHE A 149 1.10 8.10 5.71
CA PHE A 149 1.03 7.98 4.25
C PHE A 149 1.56 6.62 3.74
N ASN A 150 2.65 6.13 4.30
CA ASN A 150 3.30 4.88 3.88
C ASN A 150 2.45 3.64 4.16
N VAL A 151 1.48 3.69 5.09
CA VAL A 151 0.47 2.63 5.26
C VAL A 151 -0.40 2.48 4.02
N VAL A 152 -0.71 3.59 3.35
CA VAL A 152 -1.60 3.61 2.18
C VAL A 152 -0.82 3.42 0.87
N LEU A 153 0.24 4.20 0.68
CA LEU A 153 1.03 4.20 -0.55
C LEU A 153 2.54 4.17 -0.23
N PRO A 154 3.10 2.98 0.11
CA PRO A 154 4.49 2.87 0.52
C PRO A 154 5.43 3.14 -0.65
N MET A 155 6.10 4.30 -0.63
CA MET A 155 7.21 4.59 -1.53
C MET A 155 8.54 4.23 -0.84
N PRO A 156 9.43 3.43 -1.46
CA PRO A 156 10.63 2.92 -0.78
C PRO A 156 11.49 3.98 -0.10
N ASP A 157 11.65 5.14 -0.75
CA ASP A 157 12.46 6.24 -0.19
C ASP A 157 11.73 7.03 0.90
N LEU A 158 10.39 7.14 0.86
CA LEU A 158 9.62 7.69 1.97
C LEU A 158 9.64 6.75 3.19
N VAL A 159 9.56 5.43 2.97
CA VAL A 159 9.70 4.42 4.05
C VAL A 159 11.09 4.47 4.69
N ARG A 160 12.14 4.65 3.87
CA ARG A 160 13.50 4.86 4.40
C ARG A 160 13.59 6.16 5.19
N ALA A 161 12.99 7.24 4.69
CA ALA A 161 12.99 8.52 5.38
C ALA A 161 12.22 8.49 6.70
N GLU A 162 11.07 7.80 6.74
CA GLU A 162 10.29 7.54 7.95
C GLU A 162 11.15 6.85 9.01
N ARG A 163 11.72 5.68 8.70
CA ARG A 163 12.57 4.92 9.63
C ARG A 163 13.78 5.73 10.08
N ARG A 164 14.36 6.53 9.17
CA ARG A 164 15.51 7.38 9.49
C ARG A 164 15.11 8.51 10.44
N ALA A 165 13.99 9.18 10.20
CA ALA A 165 13.47 10.24 11.05
C ALA A 165 13.10 9.70 12.44
N GLU A 166 12.43 8.55 12.50
CA GLU A 166 12.09 7.85 13.76
C GLU A 166 13.36 7.51 14.56
N HIS A 167 14.36 6.92 13.91
CA HIS A 167 15.61 6.58 14.56
C HIS A 167 16.37 7.81 15.08
N LEU A 168 16.42 8.89 14.30
CA LEU A 168 17.07 10.13 14.74
C LEU A 168 16.32 10.80 15.90
N ALA A 169 14.99 10.82 15.87
CA ALA A 169 14.17 11.33 16.98
C ALA A 169 14.40 10.50 18.25
N LYS A 170 14.48 9.18 18.14
CA LYS A 170 14.81 8.29 19.26
C LYS A 170 16.22 8.55 19.81
N LEU A 171 17.21 8.70 18.92
CA LEU A 171 18.59 9.01 19.31
C LEU A 171 18.71 10.35 20.05
N GLU A 172 17.91 11.36 19.71
CA GLU A 172 17.91 12.64 20.43
C GLU A 172 17.50 12.48 21.89
N VAL A 173 16.61 11.53 22.20
CA VAL A 173 16.20 11.20 23.57
C VAL A 173 17.22 10.28 24.25
N GLU A 174 17.66 9.21 23.56
CA GLU A 174 18.55 8.20 24.13
C GLU A 174 19.96 8.73 24.45
N LYS A 175 20.46 9.77 23.76
CA LYS A 175 21.75 10.42 24.07
C LYS A 175 21.86 10.86 25.53
N TRP A 176 20.74 11.17 26.17
CA TRP A 176 20.69 11.61 27.57
C TRP A 176 20.61 10.45 28.56
N VAL A 177 20.45 9.22 28.09
CA VAL A 177 20.40 8.02 28.91
C VAL A 177 21.79 7.40 28.95
N MET A 178 22.35 7.25 30.16
CA MET A 178 23.54 6.43 30.36
C MET A 178 23.09 4.98 30.56
N PRO A 179 23.26 4.08 29.58
CA PRO A 179 22.82 2.70 29.74
C PRO A 179 23.69 2.00 30.79
N ILE A 180 23.04 1.33 31.73
CA ILE A 180 23.72 0.41 32.65
C ILE A 180 24.00 -0.87 31.85
N ALA A 181 25.27 -1.15 31.56
CA ALA A 181 25.65 -2.38 30.89
C ALA A 181 25.45 -3.58 31.82
N GLY A 182 24.61 -4.53 31.42
CA GLY A 182 24.49 -5.82 32.11
C GLY A 182 25.78 -6.64 31.98
N GLN A 183 26.02 -7.56 32.91
CA GLN A 183 27.12 -8.51 32.79
C GLN A 183 26.93 -9.38 31.54
N MET A 184 27.98 -9.47 30.72
CA MET A 184 28.02 -10.32 29.53
C MET A 184 28.68 -11.67 29.88
N PRO A 185 28.28 -12.79 29.24
CA PRO A 185 27.28 -12.92 28.18
C PRO A 185 25.83 -12.92 28.67
N LEU A 186 24.91 -12.44 27.83
CA LEU A 186 23.47 -12.45 28.13
C LEU A 186 22.91 -13.88 28.05
N TRP A 187 21.93 -14.18 28.91
CA TRP A 187 21.06 -15.34 28.74
C TRP A 187 20.32 -15.24 27.40
N SER A 188 20.27 -16.34 26.66
CA SER A 188 19.51 -16.44 25.41
C SER A 188 18.59 -17.66 25.46
N GLN A 189 17.46 -17.59 24.76
CA GLN A 189 16.58 -18.75 24.61
C GLN A 189 17.24 -19.74 23.67
N LEU A 190 17.27 -21.02 24.06
CA LEU A 190 17.69 -22.11 23.19
C LEU A 190 16.60 -22.32 22.12
N PRO A 191 16.87 -22.08 20.81
CA PRO A 191 15.87 -22.24 19.77
C PRO A 191 15.65 -23.72 19.49
N LEU A 192 14.85 -24.39 20.33
CA LEU A 192 14.61 -25.83 20.28
C LEU A 192 14.21 -26.29 18.88
N GLN A 193 13.43 -25.53 18.12
CA GLN A 193 13.02 -25.90 16.75
C GLN A 193 14.19 -26.05 15.75
N ARG A 194 15.35 -25.45 16.04
CA ARG A 194 16.56 -25.53 15.21
C ARG A 194 17.48 -26.66 15.63
N CYS A 195 17.29 -27.22 16.83
CA CYS A 195 18.09 -28.36 17.29
C CYS A 195 17.76 -29.58 16.40
N PRO A 196 18.77 -30.34 15.93
CA PRO A 196 18.52 -31.49 15.06
C PRO A 196 17.58 -32.53 15.68
N ILE A 197 17.72 -32.79 16.99
CA ILE A 197 16.97 -33.81 17.71
C ILE A 197 15.47 -33.51 17.80
N THR A 198 15.11 -32.27 18.08
CA THR A 198 13.72 -31.78 18.18
C THR A 198 13.09 -31.63 16.80
N LYS A 199 13.86 -31.29 15.76
CA LYS A 199 13.38 -31.28 14.37
C LYS A 199 13.03 -32.69 13.88
N LEU A 200 13.90 -33.67 14.18
CA LEU A 200 13.62 -35.07 13.86
C LEU A 200 12.42 -35.61 14.66
N ALA A 201 12.35 -35.27 15.96
CA ALA A 201 11.21 -35.64 16.80
C ALA A 201 9.90 -35.03 16.30
N SER A 202 9.88 -33.74 15.94
CA SER A 202 8.68 -33.08 15.43
C SER A 202 8.23 -33.65 14.08
N GLN A 203 9.16 -33.98 13.19
CA GLN A 203 8.85 -34.64 11.92
C GLN A 203 8.26 -36.05 12.14
N SER A 204 8.82 -36.82 13.07
CA SER A 204 8.29 -38.14 13.42
C SER A 204 6.89 -38.04 14.04
N MET A 205 6.66 -37.09 14.95
CA MET A 205 5.35 -36.87 15.57
C MET A 205 4.33 -36.37 14.55
N ALA A 206 4.70 -35.45 13.66
CA ALA A 206 3.84 -34.98 12.57
C ALA A 206 3.48 -36.12 11.60
N GLY A 207 4.42 -37.03 11.31
CA GLY A 207 4.14 -38.23 10.51
C GLY A 207 3.16 -39.17 11.19
N GLN A 208 3.28 -39.37 12.51
CA GLN A 208 2.31 -40.17 13.27
C GLN A 208 0.93 -39.53 13.31
N LEU A 209 0.86 -38.20 13.49
CA LEU A 209 -0.38 -37.45 13.42
C LEU A 209 -1.02 -37.55 12.04
N ALA A 210 -0.26 -37.41 10.95
CA ALA A 210 -0.78 -37.56 9.59
C ALA A 210 -1.32 -38.97 9.31
N VAL A 211 -0.69 -40.02 9.86
CA VAL A 211 -1.19 -41.40 9.78
C VAL A 211 -2.51 -41.54 10.55
N LEU A 212 -2.60 -40.97 11.75
CA LEU A 212 -3.84 -40.96 12.54
C LEU A 212 -4.95 -40.14 11.89
N GLU A 213 -4.61 -39.00 11.27
CA GLU A 213 -5.52 -38.20 10.46
C GLU A 213 -6.01 -38.99 9.23
N GLY A 214 -5.13 -39.77 8.59
CA GLY A 214 -5.49 -40.66 7.49
C GLY A 214 -6.44 -41.79 7.90
N TYR A 215 -6.33 -42.32 9.12
CA TYR A 215 -7.31 -43.28 9.67
C TYR A 215 -8.61 -42.62 10.12
N ALA A 216 -8.57 -41.35 10.56
CA ALA A 216 -9.75 -40.57 10.88
C ALA A 216 -10.46 -40.02 9.63
N ALA A 217 -9.83 -40.10 8.45
CA ALA A 217 -10.38 -39.69 7.15
C ALA A 217 -11.38 -40.70 6.55
N ASP A 218 -12.06 -41.50 7.39
CA ASP A 218 -13.33 -42.16 7.06
C ASP A 218 -14.47 -41.12 6.90
N SER A 219 -14.15 -39.94 6.36
CA SER A 219 -15.13 -38.93 5.95
C SER A 219 -15.69 -39.35 4.60
N SER A 220 -17.01 -39.33 4.49
CA SER A 220 -17.64 -39.52 3.18
C SER A 220 -17.13 -38.42 2.22
N PRO A 221 -16.85 -38.72 0.93
CA PRO A 221 -16.44 -37.71 -0.04
C PRO A 221 -17.39 -36.50 -0.13
N MET A 222 -18.65 -36.68 0.28
CA MET A 222 -19.63 -35.62 0.35
C MET A 222 -19.46 -34.70 1.56
N ALA A 223 -19.01 -35.23 2.70
CA ALA A 223 -18.62 -34.44 3.87
C ALA A 223 -17.40 -33.58 3.54
N ASP A 224 -16.41 -34.12 2.83
CA ASP A 224 -15.24 -33.35 2.38
C ASP A 224 -15.60 -32.21 1.43
N LEU A 225 -16.56 -32.44 0.52
CA LEU A 225 -17.07 -31.40 -0.38
C LEU A 225 -17.86 -30.32 0.37
N ALA A 226 -18.64 -30.71 1.39
CA ALA A 226 -19.34 -29.77 2.26
C ALA A 226 -18.35 -28.91 3.08
N ASP A 227 -17.30 -29.53 3.63
CA ASP A 227 -16.24 -28.83 4.37
C ASP A 227 -15.44 -27.89 3.45
N LEU A 228 -15.11 -28.33 2.23
CA LEU A 228 -14.45 -27.49 1.23
C LEU A 228 -15.34 -26.29 0.88
N GLN A 229 -16.64 -26.50 0.71
CA GLN A 229 -17.58 -25.41 0.48
C GLN A 229 -17.65 -24.44 1.65
N ALA A 230 -17.70 -24.93 2.89
CA ALA A 230 -17.69 -24.11 4.10
C ALA A 230 -16.41 -23.27 4.18
N ARG A 231 -15.24 -23.87 3.90
CA ARG A 231 -13.95 -23.16 3.84
C ARG A 231 -13.92 -22.09 2.74
N LYS A 232 -14.47 -22.38 1.56
CA LYS A 232 -14.59 -21.38 0.48
C LYS A 232 -15.48 -20.22 0.89
N LYS A 233 -16.61 -20.47 1.56
CA LYS A 233 -17.50 -19.42 2.06
C LYS A 233 -16.80 -18.54 3.10
N ALA A 234 -16.12 -19.16 4.07
CA ALA A 234 -15.34 -18.44 5.08
C ALA A 234 -14.24 -17.57 4.44
N GLN A 235 -13.53 -18.10 3.44
CA GLN A 235 -12.49 -17.35 2.73
C GLN A 235 -13.05 -16.15 1.95
N VAL A 236 -14.25 -16.27 1.35
CA VAL A 236 -14.90 -15.15 0.68
C VAL A 236 -15.31 -14.07 1.69
N GLN A 237 -15.93 -14.48 2.80
CA GLN A 237 -16.32 -13.55 3.88
C GLN A 237 -15.13 -12.83 4.49
N GLU A 238 -14.02 -13.54 4.73
CA GLU A 238 -12.79 -12.93 5.27
C GLU A 238 -12.23 -11.87 4.31
N ARG A 239 -12.20 -12.13 2.99
CA ARG A 239 -11.75 -11.16 1.99
C ARG A 239 -12.69 -9.95 1.88
N GLU A 240 -13.99 -10.16 2.00
CA GLU A 240 -14.98 -9.07 2.02
C GLU A 240 -14.80 -8.19 3.24
N GLN A 241 -14.57 -8.80 4.40
CA GLN A 241 -14.31 -8.07 5.63
C GLN A 241 -12.99 -7.29 5.54
N GLN A 242 -11.92 -7.88 5.01
CA GLN A 242 -10.66 -7.16 4.75
C GLN A 242 -10.86 -5.94 3.84
N LEU A 243 -11.66 -6.06 2.80
CA LEU A 243 -11.96 -4.95 1.89
C LEU A 243 -12.83 -3.87 2.58
N ALA A 244 -13.81 -4.28 3.38
CA ALA A 244 -14.64 -3.36 4.15
C ALA A 244 -13.80 -2.62 5.22
N ASP A 245 -12.92 -3.31 5.92
CA ASP A 245 -12.00 -2.76 6.92
C ASP A 245 -11.01 -1.78 6.26
N LEU A 246 -10.52 -2.08 5.05
CA LEU A 246 -9.71 -1.14 4.26
C LEU A 246 -10.49 0.12 3.89
N LYS A 247 -11.73 -0.01 3.38
CA LYS A 247 -12.58 1.15 3.08
C LYS A 247 -12.88 1.98 4.32
N ALA A 248 -13.13 1.33 5.46
CA ALA A 248 -13.43 2.00 6.73
C ALA A 248 -12.26 2.86 7.25
N GLN A 249 -11.01 2.50 6.95
CA GLN A 249 -9.84 3.31 7.31
C GLN A 249 -9.84 4.71 6.65
N PHE A 250 -10.55 4.88 5.54
CA PHE A 250 -10.62 6.14 4.79
C PHE A 250 -11.82 7.04 5.15
N ILE A 251 -12.84 6.52 5.85
CA ILE A 251 -14.11 7.24 6.10
C ILE A 251 -13.95 8.40 7.10
N ASN A 252 -12.98 8.31 8.01
CA ASN A 252 -12.74 9.30 9.08
C ASN A 252 -11.39 10.03 8.94
N SER A 253 -10.78 10.03 7.76
CA SER A 253 -9.54 10.76 7.54
C SER A 253 -9.81 12.26 7.58
N ALA A 254 -9.36 12.91 8.66
CA ALA A 254 -9.37 14.36 8.79
C ALA A 254 -8.34 14.99 7.84
N ASP A 255 -8.55 16.26 7.49
CA ASP A 255 -7.62 17.02 6.64
C ASP A 255 -6.23 17.03 7.30
N ASP A 256 -5.24 16.47 6.60
CA ASP A 256 -3.88 16.43 7.12
C ASP A 256 -3.12 17.66 6.62
N VAL A 257 -3.14 18.73 7.40
CA VAL A 257 -2.43 19.99 7.06
C VAL A 257 -0.92 19.80 6.91
N SER A 258 -0.38 18.72 7.49
CA SER A 258 1.04 18.39 7.36
C SER A 258 1.40 17.73 6.03
N ILE A 259 0.42 17.33 5.23
CA ILE A 259 0.64 16.85 3.87
C ILE A 259 -0.16 17.71 2.90
N GLN A 260 0.55 18.31 1.95
CA GLN A 260 -0.07 19.14 0.93
C GLN A 260 0.11 18.53 -0.45
N SER A 261 -0.89 18.69 -1.29
CA SER A 261 -0.89 18.19 -2.65
C SER A 261 -1.20 19.29 -3.64
N ARG A 262 -0.69 19.10 -4.86
CA ARG A 262 -0.97 19.98 -5.98
C ARG A 262 -0.90 19.22 -7.29
N MET A 263 -1.91 19.41 -8.14
CA MET A 263 -1.94 18.90 -9.51
C MET A 263 -1.40 19.94 -10.49
N LEU A 264 -0.62 19.50 -11.47
CA LEU A 264 0.01 20.32 -12.50
C LEU A 264 -0.32 19.79 -13.90
N GLY A 265 -0.32 20.69 -14.88
CA GLY A 265 -0.56 20.38 -16.29
C GLY A 265 -2.05 20.32 -16.70
N PRO A 266 -2.34 19.71 -17.87
CA PRO A 266 -1.41 19.01 -18.76
C PRO A 266 -0.44 19.96 -19.47
N GLY A 267 0.86 19.62 -19.51
CA GLY A 267 1.88 20.45 -20.13
C GLY A 267 3.19 19.72 -20.45
N ASP A 268 4.10 20.40 -21.15
CA ASP A 268 5.48 19.91 -21.31
C ASP A 268 6.26 20.03 -19.98
N VAL A 269 7.41 19.38 -19.90
CA VAL A 269 8.18 19.35 -18.66
C VAL A 269 8.69 20.73 -18.21
N GLY A 270 8.89 21.67 -19.14
CA GLY A 270 9.26 23.05 -18.82
C GLY A 270 8.07 23.88 -18.31
N GLN A 271 6.85 23.59 -18.78
CA GLN A 271 5.60 24.13 -18.26
C GLN A 271 5.35 23.59 -16.84
N LEU A 272 5.44 22.27 -16.65
CA LEU A 272 5.30 21.64 -15.33
C LEU A 272 6.31 22.21 -14.32
N ARG A 273 7.57 22.43 -14.73
CA ARG A 273 8.58 23.09 -13.89
C ARG A 273 8.17 24.50 -13.46
N ARG A 274 7.63 25.31 -14.39
CA ARG A 274 7.19 26.68 -14.09
C ARG A 274 5.99 26.66 -13.15
N GLU A 275 4.97 25.86 -13.47
CA GLU A 275 3.77 25.72 -12.64
C GLU A 275 4.11 25.23 -11.22
N LEU A 276 5.09 24.32 -11.08
CA LEU A 276 5.56 23.84 -9.78
C LEU A 276 6.14 24.96 -8.90
N LEU A 277 6.88 25.89 -9.50
CA LEU A 277 7.53 27.02 -8.81
C LEU A 277 6.62 28.25 -8.68
N GLU A 278 5.55 28.33 -9.45
CA GLU A 278 4.55 29.40 -9.38
C GLU A 278 3.52 29.11 -8.28
N GLY A 279 3.19 30.10 -7.44
CA GLY A 279 2.14 30.01 -6.41
C GLY A 279 2.66 30.17 -4.98
N GLU A 280 1.74 30.31 -4.02
CA GLU A 280 2.07 30.42 -2.60
C GLU A 280 2.33 29.03 -2.00
N ALA A 281 3.57 28.56 -2.12
CA ALA A 281 4.02 27.33 -1.48
C ALA A 281 4.36 27.55 0.01
N PRO A 282 4.32 26.48 0.84
CA PRO A 282 4.85 26.53 2.20
C PRO A 282 6.29 27.06 2.20
N GLY A 283 6.58 27.95 3.16
CA GLY A 283 7.84 28.67 3.20
C GLY A 283 8.93 27.96 4.00
N HIS A 284 9.90 28.75 4.46
CA HIS A 284 11.04 28.26 5.25
C HIS A 284 10.67 27.96 6.71
N GLU A 285 9.44 28.21 7.13
CA GLU A 285 8.92 27.84 8.46
C GLU A 285 8.89 26.32 8.69
N TRP A 286 8.97 25.52 7.62
CA TRP A 286 9.06 24.06 7.66
C TRP A 286 10.50 23.61 7.32
N PRO A 287 11.38 23.40 8.31
CA PRO A 287 12.78 23.04 8.09
C PRO A 287 12.99 21.57 7.70
N LEU A 288 12.00 20.71 7.92
CA LEU A 288 12.05 19.27 7.66
C LEU A 288 10.92 18.88 6.72
N CYS A 289 11.22 18.87 5.43
CA CYS A 289 10.27 18.49 4.39
C CYS A 289 10.76 17.29 3.60
N ALA A 290 9.82 16.46 3.15
CA ALA A 290 10.02 15.45 2.11
C ALA A 290 8.99 15.68 1.00
N GLY A 291 9.27 15.22 -0.21
CA GLY A 291 8.35 15.38 -1.33
C GLY A 291 8.33 14.18 -2.25
N ALA A 292 7.19 13.97 -2.88
CA ALA A 292 7.00 13.00 -3.95
C ALA A 292 6.39 13.70 -5.17
N LEU A 293 6.88 13.35 -6.35
CA LEU A 293 6.40 13.85 -7.62
C LEU A 293 6.05 12.67 -8.51
N LEU A 294 4.78 12.57 -8.86
CA LEU A 294 4.23 11.57 -9.76
C LEU A 294 3.96 12.24 -11.10
N VAL A 295 4.49 11.70 -12.20
CA VAL A 295 4.35 12.27 -13.54
C VAL A 295 3.81 11.18 -14.48
N GLY A 296 2.76 11.49 -15.22
CA GLY A 296 2.12 10.54 -16.12
C GLY A 296 0.96 11.16 -16.90
N SER A 297 0.17 10.31 -17.56
CA SER A 297 -1.11 10.75 -18.14
C SER A 297 -2.11 11.06 -17.03
N ALA A 298 -3.10 11.91 -17.32
CA ALA A 298 -4.19 12.19 -16.36
C ALA A 298 -4.89 10.89 -15.90
N GLU A 299 -5.06 9.92 -16.80
CA GLU A 299 -5.63 8.61 -16.48
C GLU A 299 -4.75 7.84 -15.49
N SER A 300 -3.43 7.79 -15.70
CA SER A 300 -2.51 7.09 -14.77
C SER A 300 -2.47 7.71 -13.37
N LEU A 301 -2.72 9.02 -13.26
CA LEU A 301 -2.71 9.75 -12.00
C LEU A 301 -4.07 9.75 -11.29
N SER A 302 -5.17 9.46 -12.00
CA SER A 302 -6.54 9.51 -11.47
C SER A 302 -6.72 8.75 -10.15
N PHE A 303 -6.16 7.54 -10.05
CA PHE A 303 -6.22 6.73 -8.84
C PHE A 303 -5.57 7.45 -7.64
N VAL A 304 -4.36 7.99 -7.81
CA VAL A 304 -3.63 8.66 -6.73
C VAL A 304 -4.20 10.04 -6.44
N GLN A 305 -4.72 10.73 -7.47
CA GLN A 305 -5.42 12.00 -7.34
C GLN A 305 -6.64 11.83 -6.43
N GLU A 306 -7.52 10.88 -6.74
CA GLU A 306 -8.71 10.60 -5.93
C GLU A 306 -8.33 10.15 -4.52
N LEU A 307 -7.30 9.29 -4.40
CA LEU A 307 -6.80 8.79 -3.12
C LEU A 307 -6.40 9.94 -2.18
N VAL A 308 -5.86 11.02 -2.75
CA VAL A 308 -5.36 12.20 -2.04
C VAL A 308 -6.45 13.26 -1.81
N GLY A 309 -7.64 13.09 -2.38
CA GLY A 309 -8.77 14.01 -2.20
C GLY A 309 -8.90 15.09 -3.27
N LEU A 310 -8.21 14.95 -4.41
CA LEU A 310 -8.21 15.87 -5.54
C LEU A 310 -9.09 15.40 -6.71
#